data_AF-A0A800A935-F1
#
_entry.id   AF-A0A800A935-F1
#
_cell.length_a   1.000
_cell.length_b   1.000
_cell.length_c   1.000
_cell.angle_alpha   90.00
_cell.angle_beta   90.00
_cell.angle_gamma   90.00
#
_symmetry.space_group_name_H-M   'P 1'
#
loop_
_entity.id
_entity.type
_entity.pdbx_description
1 polymer ?
#
loop_
_entity_poly.entity_id
_entity_poly.type
_entity_poly.pdbx_seq_one_letter_code
_entity_poly.pdbx_strand_id
1 'polypeptide(L)' 'MVGTRRLKSLLGSALERVELPASPLVVALSGGADSAALAFLCREAGRDLRALHVDHGLPYSPLMAEAA' A
#
# COMPACT_ATOMS: atom_id res chain seq x y z
N MET A 1 -9.71 -18.61 9.61
CA MET A 1 -10.16 -17.26 10.05
C MET A 1 -9.27 -16.57 11.11
N VAL A 2 -8.05 -17.05 11.41
CA VAL A 2 -7.14 -16.37 12.36
C VAL A 2 -6.37 -15.22 11.70
N GLY A 3 -5.96 -15.37 10.43
CA GLY A 3 -5.18 -14.36 9.70
C GLY A 3 -5.86 -13.00 9.52
N THR A 4 -7.18 -12.98 9.30
CA THR A 4 -7.94 -11.73 9.12
C THR A 4 -8.04 -10.89 10.39
N ARG A 5 -8.00 -11.52 11.58
CA ARG A 5 -7.97 -10.80 12.86
C ARG A 5 -6.66 -10.05 13.08
N ARG A 6 -5.52 -10.66 12.68
CA ARG A 6 -4.20 -10.02 12.77
C ARG A 6 -4.08 -8.81 11.86
N LEU A 7 -4.56 -8.91 10.62
CA LEU A 7 -4.50 -7.79 9.67
C LEU A 7 -5.34 -6.59 10.14
N LYS A 8 -6.55 -6.82 10.65
CA LYS A 8 -7.40 -5.75 11.21
C LYS A 8 -6.75 -5.05 12.41
N SER A 9 -6.11 -5.81 13.30
CA SER A 9 -5.39 -5.25 14.46
C SER A 9 -4.17 -4.41 14.03
N LEU A 10 -3.41 -4.87 13.04
CA LEU A 10 -2.29 -4.12 12.48
C LEU A 10 -2.76 -2.84 11.79
N LEU A 11 -3.84 -2.90 11.02
CA LEU A 11 -4.45 -1.72 10.40
C LEU A 11 -4.88 -0.70 11.45
N GLY A 12 -5.62 -1.12 12.49
CA GLY A 12 -6.03 -0.22 13.58
C GLY A 12 -4.83 0.46 14.25
N SER A 13 -3.79 -0.32 14.58
CA SER A 13 -2.56 0.21 15.18
C SER A 13 -1.83 1.20 14.25
N ALA A 14 -1.88 0.98 12.93
CA ALA A 14 -1.29 1.89 11.95
C ALA A 14 -2.10 3.19 11.82
N LEU A 15 -3.44 3.09 11.77
CA LEU A 15 -4.33 4.26 11.70
C LEU A 15 -4.21 5.17 12.92
N GLU A 16 -3.98 4.62 14.11
CA GLU A 16 -3.76 5.39 15.34
C GLU A 16 -2.44 6.19 15.33
N ARG A 17 -1.47 5.79 14.52
CA ARG A 17 -0.09 6.33 14.53
C ARG A 17 0.28 7.11 13.28
N VAL A 18 -0.46 6.92 12.19
CA VAL A 18 -0.08 7.49 10.89
C VAL A 18 -0.42 8.97 10.84
N GLU A 19 0.57 9.78 10.54
CA GLU A 19 0.39 11.20 10.24
C GLU A 19 0.44 11.38 8.72
N LEU A 20 -0.72 11.70 8.12
CA LEU A 20 -0.85 11.92 6.68
C LEU A 20 -1.25 13.36 6.40
N PRO A 21 -0.71 13.99 5.34
CA PRO A 21 -1.17 15.28 4.87
C PRO A 21 -2.67 15.29 4.58
N ALA A 22 -3.32 16.43 4.79
CA ALA A 22 -4.73 16.62 4.45
C ALA A 22 -4.97 16.87 2.95
N SER A 23 -3.92 17.24 2.21
CA SER A 23 -3.97 17.40 0.75
C SER A 23 -4.11 16.07 0.03
N PRO A 24 -4.60 16.05 -1.23
CA PRO A 24 -4.56 14.85 -2.07
C PRO A 24 -3.17 14.22 -2.09
N LEU A 25 -3.12 12.89 -1.98
CA LEU A 25 -1.89 12.12 -1.89
C LEU A 25 -1.58 11.44 -3.21
N VAL A 26 -0.29 11.28 -3.50
CA VAL A 26 0.21 10.39 -4.55
C VAL A 26 1.05 9.30 -3.87
N VAL A 27 0.73 8.04 -4.13
CA VAL A 27 1.54 6.89 -3.68
C VAL A 27 2.24 6.28 -4.89
N ALA A 28 3.56 6.16 -4.80
CA ALA A 28 4.35 5.36 -5.72
C ALA A 28 4.04 3.87 -5.48
N LEU A 29 3.29 3.26 -6.39
CA LEU A 29 2.85 1.87 -6.30
C LEU A 29 3.75 1.01 -7.16
N SER A 30 4.69 0.27 -6.55
CA SER A 30 5.63 -0.59 -7.29
C SER A 30 5.06 -1.96 -7.62
N GLY A 31 3.96 -2.37 -6.97
CA GLY A 31 3.44 -3.73 -6.99
C GLY A 31 3.91 -4.58 -5.81
N GLY A 32 4.92 -4.12 -5.06
CA GLY A 32 5.38 -4.78 -3.84
C GLY A 32 4.42 -4.57 -2.66
N ALA A 33 4.49 -5.50 -1.69
CA ALA A 33 3.62 -5.53 -0.51
C ALA A 33 3.61 -4.22 0.29
N ASP A 34 4.76 -3.56 0.44
CA ASP A 34 4.86 -2.31 1.20
C ASP A 34 4.09 -1.16 0.52
N SER A 35 4.26 -1.01 -0.79
CA SER A 35 3.57 0.03 -1.56
C SER A 35 2.05 -0.21 -1.60
N ALA A 36 1.64 -1.48 -1.68
CA ALA A 36 0.24 -1.87 -1.62
C ALA A 36 -0.37 -1.62 -0.23
N ALA A 37 0.36 -1.96 0.84
CA ALA A 37 -0.07 -1.73 2.22
C ALA A 37 -0.18 -0.23 2.54
N LEU A 38 0.75 0.60 2.05
CA LEU A 38 0.67 2.05 2.19
C LEU A 38 -0.53 2.63 1.43
N ALA A 39 -0.75 2.20 0.18
CA ALA A 39 -1.91 2.63 -0.60
C ALA A 39 -3.23 2.26 0.10
N PHE A 40 -3.30 1.04 0.66
CA PHE A 40 -4.44 0.58 1.45
C PHE A 40 -4.64 1.43 2.72
N LEU A 41 -3.57 1.67 3.50
CA LEU A 41 -3.63 2.50 4.71
C LEU A 41 -4.12 3.92 4.42
N CYS A 42 -3.64 4.56 3.36
CA CYS A 42 -4.07 5.89 2.95
C CYS A 42 -5.58 5.94 2.62
N ARG A 43 -6.10 4.89 1.97
CA ARG A 43 -7.53 4.75 1.66
C ARG A 43 -8.37 4.55 2.92
N GLU A 44 -7.93 3.68 3.83
CA GLU A 44 -8.60 3.43 5.11
C GLU A 44 -8.57 4.65 6.05
N ALA A 45 -7.53 5.49 5.93
CA ALA A 45 -7.45 6.80 6.60
C ALA A 45 -8.34 7.87 5.97
N GLY A 46 -9.17 7.53 4.97
CA GLY A 46 -10.12 8.44 4.31
C GLY A 46 -9.46 9.50 3.43
N ARG A 47 -8.23 9.26 2.94
CA ARG A 47 -7.52 10.23 2.09
C ARG A 47 -7.92 10.09 0.62
N ASP A 48 -7.94 11.23 -0.07
CA ASP A 48 -7.95 11.25 -1.53
C ASP A 48 -6.57 10.82 -2.04
N LEU A 49 -6.54 9.80 -2.89
CA LEU A 49 -5.32 9.09 -3.26
C LEU A 49 -5.28 8.79 -4.75
N ARG A 50 -4.16 9.15 -5.38
CA ARG A 50 -3.76 8.65 -6.69
C ARG A 50 -2.57 7.70 -6.54
N ALA A 51 -2.68 6.51 -7.12
CA ALA A 51 -1.54 5.62 -7.26
C ALA A 51 -0.78 5.94 -8.57
N LEU A 52 0.54 5.91 -8.53
CA LEU A 52 1.41 6.04 -9.70
C LEU A 52 2.39 4.89 -9.72
N HIS A 53 2.35 4.09 -10.79
CA HIS A 53 3.34 3.07 -11.06
C HIS A 53 4.34 3.61 -12.10
N VAL A 54 5.63 3.38 -11.88
CA VAL A 54 6.67 3.67 -12.86
C VAL A 54 7.13 2.34 -13.45
N ASP A 55 6.79 2.12 -14.71
CA ASP A 55 7.41 1.05 -15.48
C ASP A 55 8.83 1.49 -15.87
N HIS A 56 9.82 0.84 -15.29
CA HIS A 56 11.23 1.16 -15.51
C HIS A 56 11.80 0.56 -16.81
N GLY A 57 11.05 -0.32 -17.50
CA GLY A 57 11.54 -1.01 -18.70
C GLY A 57 12.75 -1.92 -18.46
N LEU A 58 13.08 -2.20 -17.20
CA LEU A 58 14.16 -3.11 -16.83
C LEU A 58 13.68 -4.55 -17.02
N PRO A 59 14.57 -5.49 -17.43
CA PRO A 59 14.19 -6.88 -17.61
C PRO A 59 13.60 -7.42 -16.30
N TYR A 60 12.36 -7.86 -16.39
CA TYR A 60 11.57 -8.40 -15.29
C TYR A 60 12.32 -9.58 -14.63
N SER A 61 12.32 -9.62 -13.30
CA SER A 61 12.71 -10.82 -12.55
C SER A 61 11.57 -11.82 -12.60
N PRO A 62 11.72 -13.00 -13.23
CA PRO A 62 10.71 -14.06 -13.29
C PRO A 62 9.93 -14.27 -11.98
N LEU A 63 10.69 -14.27 -10.89
CA LEU A 63 10.23 -14.47 -9.53
C LEU A 63 9.19 -13.44 -9.05
N MET A 64 9.20 -12.21 -9.55
CA MET A 64 8.33 -11.13 -9.04
C MET A 64 6.94 -11.06 -9.69
N ALA A 65 6.76 -11.59 -10.91
CA ALA A 65 5.44 -11.60 -11.57
C ALA A 65 4.66 -12.88 -11.28
N GLU A 66 5.33 -13.95 -10.80
CA GLU A 66 4.63 -15.09 -10.23
C GLU A 66 4.03 -14.78 -8.85
N ALA A 67 4.47 -13.69 -8.21
CA ALA A 67 4.02 -13.27 -6.88
C ALA A 67 2.94 -12.16 -6.88
N ALA A 68 2.53 -11.66 -8.06
CA ALA A 68 1.51 -10.61 -8.24
C ALA A 68 0.18 -11.20 -8.74
#